data_AF-A0AAA9RWD5-F1
#
_entry.id   AF-A0AAA9RWD5-F1
#
_cell.length_a   1.000
_cell.length_b   1.000
_cell.length_c   1.000
_cell.angle_alpha   90.00
_cell.angle_beta   90.00
_cell.angle_gamma   90.00
#
_symmetry.space_group_name_H-M   'P 1'
#
loop_
_entity.id
_entity.type
_entity.pdbx_description
1 polymer ?
#
loop_
_entity_poly.entity_id
_entity_poly.type
_entity_poly.pdbx_seq_one_letter_code
_entity_poly.pdbx_strand_id
1 'polypeptide(L)'
;MVLVRKACRDGGSFRSWFWRECFEALVLGESMSQERAVPESAVPLEEISSWPEELCRRELPSVLPRLLSIYQHSDNWIEHIQILKIIVEMFLPHMNHLTLEQTFFSQVLPKTVRLFDDMMYELTSQARELSSQNLEIQSTLRNILQTMVQLLGALTGCVQHVCATQESVILENIHSLPSSVLHVIKSTFVHCKNSESVYSGRLHLVADLLQALFKEAYSLQKQLMELLDMVCMNPLIDEHDDILNMVVVIHSLLDICSVISSMDHAFHANTWKFIIKQSLKHQSVIKSQLKHKDIITSLCEDILFSFHSCLQLAEQMIQSDAQDNADYRLFQKTLKLCRFFANSLLHYTKHKRQLYTRTSPNDQDRNLIENVLCSQRWRSWIQSAKTRPGAACGSDHQLLVAKFRLKLKKVGETTGPVRDDLNQIPYEYTVEVTNRFRGSDLVKRVPEELWTEVRNIIQEAANKTIPKKKQCKKAICLSKDAFK
;
A
#
# COMPACT_ATOMS: atom_id res chain seq x y z
N MET A 1 -29.47 -9.92 -18.58
CA MET A 1 -30.48 -10.09 -19.63
C MET A 1 -31.74 -9.34 -19.20
N VAL A 2 -31.91 -8.14 -19.76
CA VAL A 2 -33.03 -7.82 -20.67
C VAL A 2 -34.28 -7.53 -19.83
N LEU A 3 -34.39 -6.33 -19.26
CA LEU A 3 -34.97 -5.15 -19.92
C LEU A 3 -36.14 -5.51 -20.84
N VAL A 4 -37.34 -5.23 -20.31
CA VAL A 4 -38.47 -4.65 -21.03
C VAL A 4 -39.19 -5.58 -22.01
N ARG A 5 -40.39 -5.97 -21.59
CA ARG A 5 -41.67 -5.99 -22.34
C ARG A 5 -42.58 -7.00 -21.62
N LYS A 6 -43.84 -6.75 -21.33
CA LYS A 6 -44.80 -5.76 -21.83
C LYS A 6 -45.98 -5.92 -20.86
N ALA A 7 -46.24 -4.95 -19.99
CA ALA A 7 -47.30 -3.97 -20.21
C ALA A 7 -48.67 -4.60 -20.56
N CYS A 8 -49.62 -4.36 -19.64
CA CYS A 8 -51.09 -4.32 -19.81
C CYS A 8 -51.90 -5.56 -19.40
N ARG A 9 -52.52 -5.44 -18.22
CA ARG A 9 -53.96 -5.65 -17.93
C ARG A 9 -54.12 -5.59 -16.40
N ASP A 10 -54.79 -4.67 -15.72
CA ASP A 10 -55.70 -3.56 -16.03
C ASP A 10 -55.58 -2.61 -14.80
N GLY A 11 -55.21 -1.34 -14.95
CA GLY A 11 -56.17 -0.23 -15.12
C GLY A 11 -56.35 0.55 -13.80
N GLY A 12 -55.61 1.65 -13.59
CA GLY A 12 -55.77 2.48 -12.40
C GLY A 12 -54.88 3.73 -12.31
N SER A 13 -55.36 4.83 -12.91
CA SER A 13 -55.08 6.26 -12.67
C SER A 13 -53.69 6.75 -12.19
N PHE A 14 -53.02 7.44 -13.12
CA PHE A 14 -51.86 8.31 -12.96
C PHE A 14 -52.27 9.67 -12.34
N ARG A 15 -52.39 9.75 -11.01
CA ARG A 15 -52.44 11.01 -10.21
C ARG A 15 -52.67 10.67 -8.72
N SER A 16 -51.60 10.34 -7.98
CA SER A 16 -51.61 10.29 -6.50
C SER A 16 -50.27 9.75 -5.98
N TRP A 17 -49.18 10.53 -6.06
CA TRP A 17 -48.00 10.25 -5.23
C TRP A 17 -47.04 11.44 -5.04
N PHE A 18 -47.55 12.68 -5.04
CA PHE A 18 -46.71 13.87 -4.84
C PHE A 18 -47.32 14.98 -3.96
N TRP A 19 -48.40 14.73 -3.23
CA TRP A 19 -49.05 15.80 -2.44
C TRP A 19 -49.65 15.25 -1.14
N ARG A 20 -48.81 14.79 -0.21
CA ARG A 20 -49.26 14.44 1.15
C ARG A 20 -48.26 14.60 2.30
N GLU A 21 -47.22 15.43 2.15
CA GLU A 21 -46.34 15.81 3.29
C GLU A 21 -45.83 17.26 3.26
N CYS A 22 -46.56 18.21 2.64
CA CYS A 22 -46.14 19.63 2.64
C CYS A 22 -47.25 20.65 2.98
N PHE A 23 -48.35 20.27 3.65
CA PHE A 23 -49.43 21.25 3.88
C PHE A 23 -50.22 21.05 5.18
N GLU A 24 -49.54 21.08 6.32
CA GLU A 24 -50.12 21.54 7.60
C GLU A 24 -49.10 22.37 8.39
N ALA A 25 -48.68 23.46 7.77
CA ALA A 25 -48.03 24.58 8.42
C ALA A 25 -48.75 25.86 7.99
N LEU A 26 -50.01 26.04 8.40
CA LEU A 26 -50.66 27.34 8.55
C LEU A 26 -52.03 27.15 9.21
N VAL A 27 -52.35 28.01 10.18
CA VAL A 27 -53.62 28.14 10.90
C VAL A 27 -53.80 27.21 12.10
N LEU A 28 -53.28 27.66 13.25
CA LEU A 28 -54.09 28.03 14.42
C LEU A 28 -53.17 28.74 15.42
N GLY A 29 -53.37 30.05 15.58
CA GLY A 29 -52.77 30.80 16.68
C GLY A 29 -53.69 30.78 17.87
N GLU A 30 -53.11 30.64 19.08
CA GLU A 30 -53.60 31.35 20.26
C GLU A 30 -52.53 31.46 21.36
N SER A 31 -52.38 32.72 21.80
CA SER A 31 -51.89 33.27 23.07
C SER A 31 -50.62 32.77 23.77
N MET A 32 -49.68 33.71 23.84
CA MET A 32 -48.69 33.98 24.89
C MET A 32 -48.97 33.36 26.28
N SER A 33 -47.99 32.60 26.76
CA SER A 33 -47.64 32.51 28.18
C SER A 33 -46.13 32.59 28.29
N GLN A 34 -45.69 33.59 29.04
CA GLN A 34 -44.30 33.98 29.24
C GLN A 34 -43.62 32.94 30.16
N GLU A 35 -43.01 31.91 29.58
CA GLU A 35 -42.15 31.00 30.34
C GLU A 35 -40.76 31.59 30.48
N ARG A 36 -40.42 31.81 31.75
CA ARG A 36 -39.13 32.31 32.23
C ARG A 36 -37.99 31.46 31.66
N ALA A 37 -36.96 32.16 31.17
CA ALA A 37 -35.64 31.59 31.00
C ALA A 37 -35.18 30.93 32.31
N VAL A 38 -35.14 29.61 32.31
CA VAL A 38 -34.42 28.81 33.31
C VAL A 38 -32.95 28.78 32.86
N PRO A 39 -31.97 29.01 33.73
CA PRO A 39 -30.57 28.92 33.33
C PRO A 39 -30.26 27.47 32.94
N GLU A 40 -29.82 27.24 31.71
CA GLU A 40 -29.30 25.95 31.26
C GLU A 40 -28.16 25.52 32.20
N SER A 41 -28.36 24.43 32.93
CA SER A 41 -27.30 23.81 33.72
C SER A 41 -26.15 23.42 32.80
N ALA A 42 -25.00 24.08 32.94
CA ALA A 42 -23.77 23.67 32.28
C ALA A 42 -23.34 22.32 32.86
N VAL A 43 -23.47 21.25 32.07
CA VAL A 43 -22.89 19.95 32.43
C VAL A 43 -21.36 20.11 32.41
N PRO A 44 -20.66 19.80 33.51
CA PRO A 44 -19.20 19.89 33.55
C PRO A 44 -18.54 18.96 32.50
N LEU A 45 -17.41 19.38 31.93
CA LEU A 45 -16.65 18.58 30.95
C LEU A 45 -16.26 17.19 31.49
N GLU A 46 -16.05 17.09 32.80
CA GLU A 46 -15.73 15.85 33.52
C GLU A 46 -16.89 14.86 33.58
N GLU A 47 -18.13 15.36 33.55
CA GLU A 47 -19.31 14.50 33.51
C GLU A 47 -19.52 13.95 32.10
N ILE A 48 -19.30 14.78 31.08
CA ILE A 48 -19.44 14.41 29.65
C ILE A 48 -18.48 13.26 29.28
N SER A 49 -17.25 13.25 29.81
CA SER A 49 -16.26 12.21 29.53
C SER A 49 -16.63 10.83 30.10
N SER A 50 -17.63 10.75 30.99
CA SER A 50 -18.11 9.52 31.59
C SER A 50 -19.39 8.97 30.96
N TRP A 51 -19.92 9.64 29.93
CA TRP A 51 -21.18 9.28 29.31
C TRP A 51 -21.11 7.95 28.53
N PRO A 52 -22.15 7.11 28.58
CA PRO A 52 -22.29 5.95 27.68
C PRO A 52 -22.62 6.40 26.25
N GLU A 53 -22.22 5.59 25.26
CA GLU A 53 -22.40 5.88 23.82
C GLU A 53 -23.84 6.30 23.45
N GLU A 54 -24.86 5.68 24.05
CA GLU A 54 -26.26 6.01 23.74
C GLU A 54 -26.65 7.43 24.18
N LEU A 55 -26.10 7.90 25.32
CA LEU A 55 -26.31 9.28 25.77
C LEU A 55 -25.53 10.26 24.91
N CYS A 56 -24.29 9.94 24.52
CA CYS A 56 -23.51 10.76 23.59
C CYS A 56 -24.22 10.94 22.24
N ARG A 57 -24.82 9.87 21.71
CA ARG A 57 -25.59 9.92 20.46
C ARG A 57 -26.83 10.80 20.58
N ARG A 58 -27.60 10.66 21.68
CA ARG A 58 -28.84 11.41 21.87
C ARG A 58 -28.60 12.90 22.09
N GLU A 59 -27.59 13.24 22.89
CA GLU A 59 -27.25 14.62 23.24
C GLU A 59 -26.30 15.29 22.23
N LEU A 60 -25.84 14.59 21.19
CA LEU A 60 -24.97 15.15 20.15
C LEU A 60 -25.49 16.48 19.58
N PRO A 61 -26.77 16.63 19.19
CA PRO A 61 -27.25 17.88 18.59
C PRO A 61 -27.28 19.07 19.56
N SER A 62 -27.43 18.82 20.87
CA SER A 62 -27.51 19.86 21.90
C SER A 62 -26.12 20.24 22.44
N VAL A 63 -25.23 19.25 22.62
CA VAL A 63 -23.92 19.42 23.26
C VAL A 63 -22.84 19.84 22.26
N LEU A 64 -22.84 19.31 21.04
CA LEU A 64 -21.79 19.62 20.06
C LEU A 64 -21.69 21.13 19.75
N PRO A 65 -22.77 21.87 19.45
CA PRO A 65 -22.66 23.31 19.19
C PRO A 65 -22.12 24.10 20.40
N ARG A 66 -22.45 23.65 21.62
CA ARG A 66 -21.95 24.27 22.87
C ARG A 66 -20.46 24.03 23.04
N LEU A 67 -19.99 22.79 22.85
CA LEU A 67 -18.56 22.46 22.91
C LEU A 67 -17.78 23.20 21.83
N LEU A 68 -18.32 23.30 20.61
CA LEU A 68 -17.72 24.09 19.54
C LEU A 68 -17.68 25.58 19.90
N SER A 69 -18.72 26.13 20.53
CA SER A 69 -18.71 27.52 21.00
C SER A 69 -17.64 27.75 22.07
N ILE A 70 -17.53 26.88 23.09
CA ILE A 70 -16.49 27.00 24.12
C ILE A 70 -15.10 26.88 23.48
N TYR A 71 -14.93 25.92 22.56
CA TYR A 71 -13.71 25.78 21.78
C TYR A 71 -13.38 27.06 21.01
N GLN A 72 -14.34 27.71 20.34
CA GLN A 72 -14.05 28.95 19.61
C GLN A 72 -13.68 30.14 20.51
N HIS A 73 -14.12 30.18 21.78
CA HIS A 73 -13.92 31.33 22.67
C HIS A 73 -12.86 31.13 23.76
N SER A 74 -12.39 29.91 24.00
CA SER A 74 -11.29 29.68 24.94
C SER A 74 -9.97 30.22 24.37
N ASP A 75 -9.12 30.75 25.25
CA ASP A 75 -7.74 31.18 24.97
C ASP A 75 -6.70 30.23 25.60
N ASN A 76 -7.16 29.23 26.39
CA ASN A 76 -6.28 28.31 27.11
C ASN A 76 -6.08 27.00 26.33
N TRP A 77 -4.87 26.76 25.82
CA TRP A 77 -4.56 25.55 25.05
C TRP A 77 -4.82 24.23 25.80
N ILE A 78 -4.80 24.20 27.14
CA ILE A 78 -5.09 22.98 27.91
C ILE A 78 -6.59 22.64 27.81
N GLU A 79 -7.44 23.63 28.03
CA GLU A 79 -8.90 23.49 27.95
C GLU A 79 -9.32 23.12 26.51
N HIS A 80 -8.69 23.75 25.51
CA HIS A 80 -8.87 23.42 24.10
C HIS A 80 -8.63 21.95 23.78
N ILE A 81 -7.52 21.39 24.25
CA ILE A 81 -7.17 20.00 23.97
C ILE A 81 -8.07 19.05 24.73
N GLN A 82 -8.50 19.40 25.94
CA GLN A 82 -9.49 18.62 26.67
C GLN A 82 -10.83 18.57 25.91
N ILE A 83 -11.32 19.71 25.41
CA ILE A 83 -12.54 19.76 24.60
C ILE A 83 -12.37 18.98 23.30
N LEU A 84 -11.23 19.15 22.60
CA LEU A 84 -10.94 18.41 21.37
C LEU A 84 -10.97 16.90 21.61
N LYS A 85 -10.34 16.42 22.70
CA LYS A 85 -10.36 15.01 23.07
C LYS A 85 -11.77 14.52 23.35
N ILE A 86 -12.57 15.26 24.13
CA ILE A 86 -13.97 14.89 24.40
C ILE A 86 -14.75 14.77 23.10
N ILE A 87 -14.60 15.73 22.18
CA ILE A 87 -15.31 15.66 20.88
C ILE A 87 -14.85 14.44 20.08
N VAL A 88 -13.54 14.19 19.98
CA VAL A 88 -12.96 13.08 19.20
C VAL A 88 -13.30 11.72 19.78
N GLU A 89 -13.28 11.55 21.10
CA GLU A 89 -13.50 10.25 21.75
C GLU A 89 -14.98 9.93 21.92
N MET A 90 -15.80 10.92 22.29
CA MET A 90 -17.20 10.68 22.69
C MET A 90 -18.22 10.95 21.58
N PHE A 91 -17.97 11.96 20.74
CA PHE A 91 -19.00 12.47 19.81
C PHE A 91 -18.70 12.15 18.35
N LEU A 92 -17.43 12.15 17.96
CA LEU A 92 -16.99 11.83 16.61
C LEU A 92 -17.52 10.47 16.11
N PRO A 93 -17.55 9.38 16.91
CA PRO A 93 -18.14 8.09 16.52
C PRO A 93 -19.60 8.14 16.07
N HIS A 94 -20.34 9.19 16.45
CA HIS A 94 -21.77 9.33 16.21
C HIS A 94 -22.09 10.37 15.12
N MET A 95 -21.09 11.05 14.57
CA MET A 95 -21.26 12.05 13.53
C MET A 95 -21.51 11.39 12.16
N ASN A 96 -22.26 12.09 11.29
CA ASN A 96 -22.42 11.66 9.91
C ASN A 96 -21.14 11.93 9.11
N HIS A 97 -20.56 10.86 8.57
CA HIS A 97 -19.34 10.88 7.78
C HIS A 97 -19.40 11.77 6.53
N LEU A 98 -20.59 11.97 5.94
CA LEU A 98 -20.75 12.82 4.74
C LEU A 98 -20.76 14.31 5.06
N THR A 99 -21.14 14.70 6.27
CA THR A 99 -21.21 16.11 6.69
C THR A 99 -20.06 16.49 7.62
N LEU A 100 -19.14 15.56 7.87
CA LEU A 100 -18.11 15.67 8.90
C LEU A 100 -17.19 16.88 8.68
N GLU A 101 -16.88 17.18 7.42
CA GLU A 101 -16.12 18.38 7.04
C GLU A 101 -16.81 19.68 7.50
N GLN A 102 -18.10 19.81 7.22
CA GLN A 102 -18.87 21.02 7.48
C GLN A 102 -19.21 21.17 8.96
N THR A 103 -19.52 20.05 9.64
CA THR A 103 -19.97 20.07 11.03
C THR A 103 -18.83 20.14 12.03
N PHE A 104 -17.65 19.64 11.67
CA PHE A 104 -16.55 19.47 12.63
C PHE A 104 -15.20 19.95 12.08
N PHE A 105 -14.67 19.34 11.01
CA PHE A 105 -13.28 19.58 10.62
C PHE A 105 -12.99 21.03 10.22
N SER A 106 -13.83 21.64 9.37
CA SER A 106 -13.64 23.02 8.93
C SER A 106 -13.81 24.04 10.07
N GLN A 107 -14.56 23.69 11.12
CA GLN A 107 -14.75 24.56 12.29
C GLN A 107 -13.62 24.43 13.32
N VAL A 108 -13.11 23.23 13.53
CA VAL A 108 -12.18 22.92 14.64
C VAL A 108 -10.72 22.98 14.22
N LEU A 109 -10.37 22.36 13.09
CA LEU A 109 -8.98 22.14 12.70
C LEU A 109 -8.18 23.42 12.41
N PRO A 110 -8.72 24.45 11.75
CA PRO A 110 -7.97 25.70 11.54
C PRO A 110 -7.53 26.35 12.85
N LYS A 111 -8.39 26.33 13.88
CA LYS A 111 -8.03 26.83 15.22
C LYS A 111 -7.05 25.88 15.92
N THR A 112 -7.19 24.55 15.77
CA THR A 112 -6.21 23.57 16.28
C THR A 112 -4.81 23.83 15.74
N VAL A 113 -4.69 24.11 14.43
CA VAL A 113 -3.39 24.41 13.79
C VAL A 113 -2.79 25.70 14.34
N ARG A 114 -3.60 26.77 14.49
CA ARG A 114 -3.11 28.03 15.09
C ARG A 114 -2.60 27.84 16.51
N LEU A 115 -3.36 27.13 17.36
CA LEU A 115 -2.94 26.83 18.73
C LEU A 115 -1.65 26.01 18.77
N PHE A 116 -1.49 25.07 17.84
CA PHE A 116 -0.26 24.31 17.71
C PHE A 116 0.93 25.21 17.33
N ASP A 117 0.74 26.13 16.39
CA ASP A 117 1.76 27.10 15.98
C ASP A 117 2.12 28.07 17.12
N ASP A 118 1.14 28.51 17.92
CA ASP A 118 1.35 29.35 19.10
C ASP A 118 2.16 28.61 20.17
N MET A 119 1.82 27.35 20.45
CA MET A 119 2.61 26.49 21.35
C MET A 119 4.04 26.29 20.83
N MET A 120 4.20 26.07 19.53
CA MET A 120 5.51 25.93 18.88
C MET A 120 6.35 27.20 18.99
N TYR A 121 5.73 28.37 18.82
CA TYR A 121 6.38 29.66 18.98
C TYR A 121 6.86 29.85 20.42
N GLU A 122 5.97 29.65 21.40
CA GLU A 122 6.29 29.80 22.82
C GLU A 122 7.39 28.84 23.27
N LEU A 123 7.33 27.60 22.77
CA LEU A 123 8.35 26.61 23.04
C LEU A 123 9.71 27.05 22.48
N THR A 124 9.75 27.62 21.27
CA THR A 124 11.01 28.02 20.62
C THR A 124 11.58 29.29 21.23
N SER A 125 10.72 30.22 21.68
CA SER A 125 11.14 31.47 22.33
C SER A 125 11.77 31.20 23.69
N GLN A 126 11.14 30.36 24.52
CA GLN A 126 11.62 30.05 25.88
C GLN A 126 12.74 28.99 25.91
N ALA A 127 12.89 28.14 24.87
CA ALA A 127 13.87 27.05 24.87
C ALA A 127 15.32 27.51 25.07
N ARG A 128 15.67 28.75 24.69
CA ARG A 128 17.02 29.30 24.88
C ARG A 128 17.37 29.59 26.34
N GLU A 129 16.35 29.86 27.16
CA GLU A 129 16.50 30.19 28.57
C GLU A 129 16.49 28.94 29.47
N LEU A 130 16.22 27.76 28.89
CA LEU A 130 16.18 26.48 29.58
C LEU A 130 17.48 26.23 30.33
N SER A 131 17.44 26.14 31.67
CA SER A 131 18.59 25.81 32.51
C SER A 131 18.18 24.85 33.63
N SER A 132 19.15 24.14 34.22
CA SER A 132 18.88 23.24 35.37
C SER A 132 18.46 23.99 36.64
N GLN A 133 18.64 25.31 36.69
CA GLN A 133 18.30 26.15 37.83
C GLN A 133 16.93 26.81 37.69
N ASN A 134 16.44 26.98 36.46
CA ASN A 134 15.13 27.58 36.18
C ASN A 134 14.05 26.50 36.04
N LEU A 135 13.54 26.02 37.18
CA LEU A 135 12.51 24.98 37.25
C LEU A 135 11.16 25.43 36.67
N GLU A 136 10.88 26.73 36.65
CA GLU A 136 9.62 27.29 36.13
C GLU A 136 9.56 27.26 34.60
N ILE A 137 10.64 27.66 33.92
CA ILE A 137 10.74 27.51 32.47
C ILE A 137 10.76 26.03 32.09
N GLN A 138 11.46 25.19 32.87
CA GLN A 138 11.49 23.76 32.63
C GLN A 138 10.08 23.15 32.73
N SER A 139 9.30 23.48 33.76
CA SER A 139 7.93 22.95 33.91
C SER A 139 7.02 23.46 32.79
N THR A 140 7.15 24.73 32.41
CA THR A 140 6.39 25.34 31.31
C THR A 140 6.66 24.63 29.99
N LEU A 141 7.93 24.47 29.60
CA LEU A 141 8.31 23.76 28.37
C LEU A 141 7.86 22.30 28.37
N ARG A 142 7.96 21.61 29.51
CA ARG A 142 7.48 20.23 29.65
C ARG A 142 5.96 20.14 29.50
N ASN A 143 5.22 21.08 30.09
CA ASN A 143 3.77 21.17 29.95
C ASN A 143 3.37 21.43 28.50
N ILE A 144 4.04 22.36 27.80
CA ILE A 144 3.78 22.65 26.37
C ILE A 144 4.03 21.38 25.52
N LEU A 145 5.19 20.73 25.68
CA LEU A 145 5.50 19.49 24.95
C LEU A 145 4.47 18.39 25.20
N GLN A 146 4.06 18.19 26.46
CA GLN A 146 3.05 17.19 26.81
C GLN A 146 1.69 17.53 26.18
N THR A 147 1.32 18.81 26.18
CA THR A 147 0.12 19.35 25.55
C THR A 147 0.13 19.09 24.04
N MET A 148 1.26 19.33 23.37
CA MET A 148 1.43 19.02 21.94
C MET A 148 1.32 17.51 21.63
N VAL A 149 1.88 16.64 22.48
CA VAL A 149 1.71 15.18 22.34
C VAL A 149 0.24 14.79 22.40
N GLN A 150 -0.52 15.39 23.32
CA GLN A 150 -1.95 15.14 23.44
C GLN A 150 -2.75 15.62 22.22
N LEU A 151 -2.36 16.76 21.63
CA LEU A 151 -2.94 17.28 20.39
C LEU A 151 -2.72 16.31 19.21
N LEU A 152 -1.48 15.81 19.04
CA LEU A 152 -1.16 14.81 18.02
C LEU A 152 -1.99 13.53 18.20
N GLY A 153 -2.19 13.09 19.44
CA GLY A 153 -3.04 11.94 19.75
C GLY A 153 -4.51 12.18 19.36
N ALA A 154 -5.06 13.37 19.65
CA ALA A 154 -6.42 13.73 19.26
C ALA A 154 -6.59 13.78 17.73
N LEU A 155 -5.63 14.36 17.00
CA LEU A 155 -5.62 14.32 15.54
C LEU A 155 -5.51 12.89 14.99
N THR A 156 -4.78 12.02 15.69
CA THR A 156 -4.70 10.60 15.34
C THR A 156 -6.05 9.93 15.47
N GLY A 157 -6.80 10.24 16.54
CA GLY A 157 -8.19 9.80 16.72
C GLY A 157 -9.11 10.24 15.59
N CYS A 158 -9.00 11.49 15.13
CA CYS A 158 -9.74 11.99 13.97
C CYS A 158 -9.49 11.14 12.71
N VAL A 159 -8.21 10.89 12.39
CA VAL A 159 -7.81 10.10 11.22
C VAL A 159 -8.29 8.65 11.34
N GLN A 160 -8.10 8.03 12.50
CA GLN A 160 -8.53 6.65 12.75
C GLN A 160 -10.04 6.47 12.62
N HIS A 161 -10.83 7.43 13.10
CA HIS A 161 -12.28 7.39 12.96
C HIS A 161 -12.73 7.39 11.49
N VAL A 162 -12.14 8.27 10.66
CA VAL A 162 -12.44 8.31 9.22
C VAL A 162 -12.04 6.98 8.57
N CYS A 163 -10.88 6.43 8.93
CA CYS A 163 -10.44 5.13 8.43
C CYS A 163 -11.36 3.97 8.82
N ALA A 164 -11.95 4.01 10.02
CA ALA A 164 -12.80 2.94 10.53
C ALA A 164 -14.23 2.98 9.95
N THR A 165 -14.69 4.16 9.53
CA THR A 165 -16.08 4.37 9.10
C THR A 165 -16.30 4.25 7.60
N GLN A 166 -15.25 4.38 6.79
CA GLN A 166 -15.38 4.45 5.32
C GLN A 166 -14.43 3.48 4.62
N GLU A 167 -14.95 2.68 3.68
CA GLU A 167 -14.12 1.82 2.80
C GLU A 167 -13.45 2.61 1.66
N SER A 168 -14.06 3.71 1.23
CA SER A 168 -13.55 4.62 0.20
C SER A 168 -13.88 6.05 0.58
N VAL A 169 -12.88 6.93 0.50
CA VAL A 169 -12.98 8.32 0.98
C VAL A 169 -12.94 9.29 -0.20
N ILE A 170 -13.88 10.23 -0.21
CA ILE A 170 -13.90 11.39 -1.12
C ILE A 170 -13.18 12.53 -0.41
N LEU A 171 -12.26 13.20 -1.10
CA LEU A 171 -11.37 14.18 -0.48
C LEU A 171 -12.12 15.45 -0.06
N GLU A 172 -13.15 15.85 -0.82
CA GLU A 172 -14.05 16.97 -0.48
C GLU A 172 -14.64 16.85 0.94
N ASN A 173 -15.02 15.65 1.37
CA ASN A 173 -15.67 15.40 2.65
C ASN A 173 -14.71 15.41 3.86
N ILE A 174 -13.41 15.60 3.63
CA ILE A 174 -12.39 15.62 4.69
C ILE A 174 -11.21 16.55 4.40
N HIS A 175 -11.29 17.48 3.45
CA HIS A 175 -10.13 18.20 2.90
C HIS A 175 -9.36 19.03 3.95
N SER A 176 -10.01 19.51 5.02
CA SER A 176 -9.32 20.21 6.12
C SER A 176 -8.46 19.27 6.97
N LEU A 177 -8.76 17.97 7.02
CA LEU A 177 -8.06 17.01 7.86
C LEU A 177 -6.63 16.71 7.37
N PRO A 178 -6.40 16.24 6.13
CA PRO A 178 -5.04 16.02 5.63
C PRO A 178 -4.17 17.27 5.68
N SER A 179 -4.71 18.43 5.27
CA SER A 179 -3.95 19.69 5.25
C SER A 179 -3.48 20.10 6.65
N SER A 180 -4.38 20.08 7.63
CA SER A 180 -4.07 20.42 9.03
C SER A 180 -3.09 19.43 9.66
N VAL A 181 -3.30 18.14 9.44
CA VAL A 181 -2.43 17.07 9.98
C VAL A 181 -1.03 17.14 9.37
N LEU A 182 -0.91 17.37 8.05
CA LEU A 182 0.38 17.50 7.38
C LEU A 182 1.17 18.70 7.89
N HIS A 183 0.50 19.83 8.13
CA HIS A 183 1.16 21.02 8.72
C HIS A 183 1.72 20.71 10.11
N VAL A 184 0.89 20.15 11.00
CA VAL A 184 1.30 19.80 12.37
C VAL A 184 2.46 18.79 12.34
N ILE A 185 2.36 17.73 11.55
CA ILE A 185 3.43 16.74 11.38
C ILE A 185 4.73 17.40 10.91
N LYS A 186 4.67 18.25 9.88
CA LYS A 186 5.84 18.94 9.32
C LYS A 186 6.50 19.80 10.39
N SER A 187 5.73 20.65 11.07
CA SER A 187 6.21 21.53 12.13
C SER A 187 6.83 20.75 13.29
N THR A 188 6.21 19.63 13.70
CA THR A 188 6.79 18.73 14.72
C THR A 188 8.14 18.15 14.29
N PHE A 189 8.25 17.61 13.07
CA PHE A 189 9.52 17.04 12.63
C PHE A 189 10.61 18.08 12.42
N VAL A 190 10.27 19.28 11.95
CA VAL A 190 11.22 20.40 11.87
C VAL A 190 11.77 20.72 13.26
N HIS A 191 10.90 20.78 14.28
CA HIS A 191 11.33 20.98 15.66
C HIS A 191 12.25 19.87 16.16
N CYS A 192 11.84 18.61 15.98
CA CYS A 192 12.64 17.46 16.40
C CYS A 192 14.00 17.40 15.67
N LYS A 193 14.07 17.81 14.41
CA LYS A 193 15.33 17.87 13.65
C LYS A 193 16.26 18.96 14.20
N ASN A 194 15.70 20.09 14.58
CA ASN A 194 16.46 21.26 15.05
C ASN A 194 16.63 21.28 16.57
N SER A 195 16.11 20.29 17.31
CA SER A 195 16.00 20.33 18.76
C SER A 195 17.35 20.50 19.46
N GLU A 196 18.43 19.91 18.94
CA GLU A 196 19.78 20.10 19.49
C GLU A 196 20.19 21.57 19.52
N SER A 197 19.90 22.31 18.44
CA SER A 197 20.16 23.74 18.33
C SER A 197 19.18 24.58 19.16
N VAL A 198 17.89 24.21 19.19
CA VAL A 198 16.85 24.96 19.90
C VAL A 198 17.07 24.94 21.41
N TYR A 199 17.43 23.78 21.97
CA TYR A 199 17.66 23.62 23.41
C TYR A 199 19.13 23.84 23.82
N SER A 200 19.98 24.35 22.93
CA SER A 200 21.37 24.74 23.21
C SER A 200 22.17 23.68 24.00
N GLY A 201 22.07 22.41 23.61
CA GLY A 201 22.75 21.29 24.27
C GLY A 201 22.14 20.80 25.59
N ARG A 202 21.02 21.38 26.06
CA ARG A 202 20.31 21.00 27.30
C ARG A 202 19.08 20.10 27.05
N LEU A 203 19.10 19.41 25.91
CA LEU A 203 18.02 18.53 25.45
C LEU A 203 17.66 17.42 26.46
N HIS A 204 18.62 16.97 27.27
CA HIS A 204 18.41 15.93 28.29
C HIS A 204 17.28 16.25 29.30
N LEU A 205 16.94 17.53 29.50
CA LEU A 205 15.87 17.95 30.40
C LEU A 205 14.45 17.72 29.86
N VAL A 206 14.32 17.50 28.54
CA VAL A 206 13.05 17.33 27.82
C VAL A 206 13.08 16.18 26.79
N ALA A 207 14.15 15.39 26.78
CA ALA A 207 14.41 14.37 25.76
C ALA A 207 13.32 13.28 25.72
N ASP A 208 12.79 12.91 26.88
CA ASP A 208 11.69 11.95 27.02
C ASP A 208 10.42 12.44 26.32
N LEU A 209 10.07 13.71 26.49
CA LEU A 209 8.91 14.33 25.86
C LEU A 209 9.13 14.59 24.37
N LEU A 210 10.33 14.98 23.95
CA LEU A 210 10.67 15.10 22.52
C LEU A 210 10.60 13.75 21.80
N GLN A 211 11.04 12.68 22.47
CA GLN A 211 10.91 11.32 21.93
C GLN A 211 9.44 10.89 21.85
N ALA A 212 8.62 11.22 22.86
CA ALA A 212 7.18 10.98 22.82
C ALA A 212 6.51 11.76 21.67
N LEU A 213 6.86 13.03 21.51
CA LEU A 213 6.36 13.89 20.44
C LEU A 213 6.71 13.35 19.05
N PHE A 214 7.96 12.92 18.84
CA PHE A 214 8.40 12.31 17.59
C PHE A 214 7.64 11.00 17.30
N LYS A 215 7.46 10.14 18.31
CA LYS A 215 6.73 8.87 18.18
C LYS A 215 5.26 9.11 17.81
N GLU A 216 4.61 10.07 18.45
CA GLU A 216 3.21 10.39 18.19
C GLU A 216 3.03 10.99 16.79
N ALA A 217 3.92 11.90 16.37
CA ALA A 217 3.90 12.44 15.01
C ALA A 217 4.16 11.36 13.95
N TYR A 218 5.06 10.41 14.22
CA TYR A 218 5.28 9.25 13.35
C TYR A 218 4.04 8.36 13.24
N SER A 219 3.37 8.09 14.38
CA SER A 219 2.11 7.34 14.43
C SER A 219 1.03 8.04 13.61
N LEU A 220 0.85 9.35 13.82
CA LEU A 220 -0.10 10.19 13.10
C LEU A 220 0.18 10.19 11.59
N GLN A 221 1.43 10.35 11.16
CA GLN A 221 1.78 10.28 9.74
C GLN A 221 1.44 8.91 9.14
N LYS A 222 1.74 7.83 9.85
CA LYS A 222 1.43 6.48 9.39
C LYS A 222 -0.09 6.31 9.20
N GLN A 223 -0.90 6.75 10.16
CA GLN A 223 -2.36 6.69 10.06
C GLN A 223 -2.88 7.56 8.92
N LEU A 224 -2.32 8.76 8.73
CA LEU A 224 -2.68 9.62 7.60
C LEU A 224 -2.36 8.96 6.26
N MET A 225 -1.23 8.28 6.14
CA MET A 225 -0.87 7.54 4.93
C MET A 225 -1.84 6.39 4.66
N GLU A 226 -2.38 5.73 5.70
CA GLU A 226 -3.43 4.72 5.56
C GLU A 226 -4.74 5.35 5.05
N LEU A 227 -5.16 6.47 5.63
CA LEU A 227 -6.32 7.27 5.16
C LEU A 227 -6.19 7.66 3.69
N LEU A 228 -5.05 8.23 3.31
CA LEU A 228 -4.78 8.68 1.94
C LEU A 228 -4.72 7.49 0.95
N ASP A 229 -4.45 6.28 1.42
CA ASP A 229 -4.50 5.09 0.57
C ASP A 229 -5.93 4.65 0.22
N MET A 230 -6.93 5.05 1.03
CA MET A 230 -8.35 4.81 0.80
C MET A 230 -9.02 5.90 -0.05
N VAL A 231 -8.34 7.02 -0.28
CA VAL A 231 -8.85 8.12 -1.13
C VAL A 231 -8.98 7.64 -2.57
N CYS A 232 -10.17 7.82 -3.16
CA CYS A 232 -10.45 7.46 -4.55
C CYS A 232 -10.83 8.72 -5.33
N MET A 233 -10.09 8.98 -6.40
CA MET A 233 -10.37 10.11 -7.32
C MET A 233 -11.09 9.55 -8.54
N ASN A 234 -12.29 10.04 -8.84
CA ASN A 234 -13.07 9.56 -9.98
C ASN A 234 -12.67 10.34 -11.25
N PRO A 235 -12.09 9.69 -12.28
CA PRO A 235 -11.58 10.40 -13.48
C PRO A 235 -12.68 10.96 -14.40
N LEU A 236 -13.95 10.72 -14.07
CA LEU A 236 -15.12 11.13 -14.86
C LEU A 236 -15.74 12.45 -14.38
N ILE A 237 -15.36 12.93 -13.21
CA ILE A 237 -15.89 14.14 -12.60
C ILE A 237 -14.72 15.12 -12.45
N ASP A 238 -14.79 16.25 -13.16
CA ASP A 238 -13.74 17.28 -13.15
C ASP A 238 -13.90 18.18 -11.92
N GLU A 239 -13.71 17.59 -10.73
CA GLU A 239 -13.65 18.33 -9.46
C GLU A 239 -12.23 18.88 -9.29
N HIS A 240 -11.99 20.04 -9.90
CA HIS A 240 -10.69 20.74 -9.87
C HIS A 240 -10.11 20.89 -8.45
N ASP A 241 -10.98 21.10 -7.45
CA ASP A 241 -10.57 21.32 -6.07
C ASP A 241 -9.99 20.05 -5.42
N ASP A 242 -10.57 18.87 -5.68
CA ASP A 242 -10.03 17.59 -5.18
C ASP A 242 -8.68 17.25 -5.83
N ILE A 243 -8.50 17.61 -7.12
CA ILE A 243 -7.22 17.46 -7.82
C ILE A 243 -6.15 18.33 -7.14
N LEU A 244 -6.47 19.61 -6.89
CA LEU A 244 -5.57 20.53 -6.20
C LEU A 244 -5.24 20.06 -4.79
N ASN A 245 -6.24 19.64 -4.02
CA ASN A 245 -6.07 19.14 -2.66
C ASN A 245 -5.12 17.93 -2.64
N MET A 246 -5.27 16.98 -3.56
CA MET A 246 -4.37 15.82 -3.64
C MET A 246 -2.95 16.21 -4.07
N VAL A 247 -2.80 17.17 -4.99
CA VAL A 247 -1.48 17.71 -5.38
C VAL A 247 -0.80 18.39 -4.19
N VAL A 248 -1.53 19.19 -3.42
CA VAL A 248 -1.03 19.83 -2.19
C VAL A 248 -0.58 18.76 -1.20
N VAL A 249 -1.39 17.72 -0.94
CA VAL A 249 -1.03 16.60 -0.06
C VAL A 249 0.28 15.94 -0.47
N ILE A 250 0.47 15.63 -1.76
CA ILE A 250 1.69 14.98 -2.26
C ILE A 250 2.92 15.89 -2.05
N HIS A 251 2.81 17.19 -2.30
CA HIS A 251 3.92 18.12 -2.11
C HIS A 251 4.19 18.41 -0.63
N SER A 252 3.18 18.45 0.23
CA SER A 252 3.38 18.54 1.68
C SER A 252 4.07 17.29 2.23
N LEU A 253 3.75 16.09 1.73
CA LEU A 253 4.49 14.88 2.06
C LEU A 253 5.94 14.91 1.55
N LEU A 254 6.17 15.50 0.38
CA LEU A 254 7.52 15.71 -0.16
C LEU A 254 8.35 16.65 0.75
N ASP A 255 7.74 17.75 1.21
CA ASP A 255 8.36 18.65 2.19
C ASP A 255 8.73 17.92 3.48
N ILE A 256 7.81 17.11 4.03
CA ILE A 256 8.08 16.28 5.21
C ILE A 256 9.24 15.31 4.93
N CYS A 257 9.26 14.70 3.75
CA CYS A 257 10.30 13.78 3.30
C CYS A 257 11.69 14.43 3.36
N SER A 258 11.80 15.69 2.91
CA SER A 258 13.03 16.48 2.96
C SER A 258 13.51 16.75 4.40
N VAL A 259 12.57 16.93 5.34
CA VAL A 259 12.88 17.14 6.77
C VAL A 259 13.44 15.86 7.37
N ILE A 260 12.78 14.71 7.15
CA ILE A 260 13.12 13.43 7.78
C ILE A 260 14.34 12.73 7.16
N SER A 261 14.90 13.27 6.07
CA SER A 261 15.94 12.63 5.25
C SER A 261 17.19 12.19 6.00
N SER A 262 17.53 12.92 7.07
CA SER A 262 18.68 12.67 7.94
C SER A 262 18.31 12.16 9.34
N MET A 263 17.03 11.87 9.59
CA MET A 263 16.54 11.45 10.91
C MET A 263 16.49 9.92 11.03
N ASP A 264 15.75 9.27 10.13
CA ASP A 264 15.58 7.82 10.13
C ASP A 264 15.45 7.27 8.70
N HIS A 265 16.37 6.38 8.31
CA HIS A 265 16.42 5.84 6.95
C HIS A 265 15.19 5.02 6.56
N ALA A 266 14.59 4.27 7.49
CA ALA A 266 13.45 3.41 7.19
C ALA A 266 12.19 4.26 7.01
N PHE A 267 12.01 5.24 7.88
CA PHE A 267 10.93 6.21 7.81
C PHE A 267 11.01 7.05 6.52
N HIS A 268 12.20 7.54 6.18
CA HIS A 268 12.43 8.29 4.96
C HIS A 268 12.07 7.47 3.71
N ALA A 269 12.55 6.23 3.63
CA ALA A 269 12.25 5.34 2.51
C ALA A 269 10.75 5.00 2.41
N ASN A 270 10.06 4.80 3.54
CA ASN A 270 8.62 4.51 3.56
C ASN A 270 7.78 5.69 3.07
N THR A 271 8.14 6.92 3.47
CA THR A 271 7.47 8.14 3.01
C THR A 271 7.63 8.31 1.49
N TRP A 272 8.86 8.12 0.97
CA TRP A 272 9.11 8.13 -0.47
C TRP A 272 8.32 7.07 -1.24
N LYS A 273 8.29 5.84 -0.72
CA LYS A 273 7.52 4.74 -1.32
C LYS A 273 6.04 5.11 -1.44
N PHE A 274 5.51 5.81 -0.45
CA PHE A 274 4.13 6.28 -0.45
C PHE A 274 3.90 7.44 -1.42
N ILE A 275 4.76 8.46 -1.45
CA ILE A 275 4.69 9.58 -2.41
C ILE A 275 4.64 9.04 -3.84
N ILE A 276 5.52 8.10 -4.18
CA ILE A 276 5.57 7.48 -5.50
C ILE A 276 4.31 6.64 -5.76
N LYS A 277 3.83 5.89 -4.76
CA LYS A 277 2.59 5.11 -4.88
C LYS A 277 1.39 6.02 -5.19
N GLN A 278 1.19 7.09 -4.42
CA GLN A 278 0.06 8.00 -4.61
C GLN A 278 0.15 8.76 -5.93
N SER A 279 1.35 9.24 -6.28
CA SER A 279 1.59 9.91 -7.57
C SER A 279 1.23 9.03 -8.77
N LEU A 280 1.47 7.71 -8.65
CA LEU A 280 1.17 6.73 -9.70
C LEU A 280 -0.26 6.18 -9.63
N LYS A 281 -0.89 6.16 -8.46
CA LYS A 281 -2.29 5.73 -8.25
C LYS A 281 -3.25 6.71 -8.94
N HIS A 282 -3.01 8.02 -8.77
CA HIS A 282 -3.87 9.07 -9.29
C HIS A 282 -3.32 9.74 -10.57
N GLN A 283 -2.31 9.13 -11.20
CA GLN A 283 -1.56 9.69 -12.34
C GLN A 283 -2.44 10.21 -13.48
N SER A 284 -3.56 9.56 -13.80
CA SER A 284 -4.45 9.99 -14.89
C SER A 284 -5.06 11.37 -14.65
N VAL A 285 -5.25 11.75 -13.37
CA VAL A 285 -5.96 12.96 -12.96
C VAL A 285 -4.98 14.07 -12.59
N ILE A 286 -3.94 13.77 -11.79
CA ILE A 286 -3.05 14.81 -11.23
C ILE A 286 -1.85 15.18 -12.12
N LYS A 287 -1.59 14.44 -13.22
CA LYS A 287 -0.34 14.57 -14.00
C LYS A 287 -0.09 15.97 -14.57
N SER A 288 -1.12 16.72 -14.93
CA SER A 288 -0.95 18.08 -15.47
C SER A 288 -0.55 19.10 -14.41
N GLN A 289 -1.02 18.92 -13.17
CA GLN A 289 -0.85 19.87 -12.08
C GLN A 289 0.30 19.48 -11.14
N LEU A 290 0.69 18.21 -11.10
CA LEU A 290 1.77 17.72 -10.25
C LEU A 290 3.12 18.28 -10.74
N LYS A 291 3.81 19.03 -9.88
CA LYS A 291 5.17 19.53 -10.12
C LYS A 291 6.19 18.38 -10.13
N HIS A 292 6.23 17.63 -11.24
CA HIS A 292 7.12 16.47 -11.41
C HIS A 292 8.60 16.83 -11.26
N LYS A 293 8.99 18.07 -11.60
CA LYS A 293 10.34 18.57 -11.43
C LYS A 293 10.79 18.50 -9.97
N ASP A 294 9.93 18.89 -9.04
CA ASP A 294 10.28 18.97 -7.61
C ASP A 294 10.52 17.57 -7.04
N ILE A 295 9.65 16.62 -7.38
CA ILE A 295 9.79 15.20 -6.99
C ILE A 295 11.08 14.59 -7.56
N ILE A 296 11.38 14.83 -8.85
CA ILE A 296 12.60 14.30 -9.48
C ILE A 296 13.84 14.93 -8.86
N THR A 297 13.81 16.25 -8.63
CA THR A 297 14.94 17.00 -8.06
C THR A 297 15.24 16.49 -6.65
N SER A 298 14.21 16.36 -5.82
CA SER A 298 14.35 15.86 -4.45
C SER A 298 14.88 14.41 -4.40
N LEU A 299 14.40 13.50 -5.27
CA LEU A 299 14.99 12.16 -5.39
C LEU A 299 16.46 12.19 -5.83
N CYS A 300 16.83 13.08 -6.75
CA CYS A 300 18.22 13.24 -7.18
C CYS A 300 19.11 13.78 -6.06
N GLU A 301 18.63 14.76 -5.29
CA GLU A 301 19.32 15.29 -4.11
C GLU A 301 19.56 14.19 -3.07
N ASP A 302 18.56 13.35 -2.79
CA ASP A 302 18.68 12.23 -1.86
C ASP A 302 19.66 11.13 -2.35
N ILE A 303 19.69 10.87 -3.66
CA ILE A 303 20.68 9.97 -4.27
C ILE A 303 22.08 10.52 -4.08
N LEU A 304 22.29 11.81 -4.39
CA LEU A 304 23.57 12.48 -4.27
C LEU A 304 24.04 12.49 -2.81
N PHE A 305 23.18 12.90 -1.88
CA PHE A 305 23.48 12.91 -0.45
C PHE A 305 23.88 11.53 0.06
N SER A 306 23.10 10.50 -0.27
CA SER A 306 23.40 9.11 0.12
C SER A 306 24.70 8.61 -0.51
N PHE A 307 24.98 9.00 -1.76
CA PHE A 307 26.22 8.62 -2.45
C PHE A 307 27.45 9.27 -1.83
N HIS A 308 27.39 10.57 -1.52
CA HIS A 308 28.46 11.28 -0.83
C HIS A 308 28.72 10.71 0.57
N SER A 309 27.66 10.37 1.31
CA SER A 309 27.79 9.69 2.60
C SER A 309 28.46 8.31 2.47
N CYS A 310 28.13 7.53 1.44
CA CYS A 310 28.83 6.28 1.13
C CYS A 310 30.31 6.50 0.83
N LEU A 311 30.66 7.54 0.07
CA LEU A 311 32.05 7.85 -0.28
C LEU A 311 32.86 8.19 0.98
N GLN A 312 32.33 9.06 1.84
CA GLN A 312 32.97 9.47 3.08
C GLN A 312 33.22 8.27 4.02
N LEU A 313 32.22 7.39 4.17
CA LEU A 313 32.36 6.18 4.99
C LEU A 313 33.38 5.20 4.39
N ALA A 314 33.44 5.09 3.06
CA ALA A 314 34.44 4.26 2.37
C ALA A 314 35.86 4.79 2.58
N GLU A 315 36.07 6.10 2.53
CA GLU A 315 37.37 6.73 2.79
C GLU A 315 37.82 6.53 4.24
N GLN A 316 36.91 6.66 5.21
CA GLN A 316 37.19 6.40 6.62
C GLN A 316 37.59 4.95 6.88
N MET A 317 36.90 3.99 6.26
CA MET A 317 37.23 2.56 6.36
C MET A 317 38.60 2.19 5.77
N ILE A 318 39.12 2.96 4.82
CA ILE A 318 40.47 2.75 4.26
C ILE A 318 41.55 3.26 5.23
N GLN A 319 41.23 4.28 6.03
CA GLN A 319 42.17 4.90 6.98
C GLN A 319 42.20 4.18 8.34
N SER A 320 41.11 3.56 8.74
CA SER A 320 41.05 2.70 9.92
C SER A 320 41.55 1.29 9.57
N ASP A 321 42.79 0.96 9.92
CA ASP A 321 43.37 -0.40 9.81
C ASP A 321 42.71 -1.43 10.77
N ALA A 322 41.51 -1.13 11.27
CA ALA A 322 40.76 -1.90 12.22
C ALA A 322 39.35 -2.16 11.68
N GLN A 323 38.97 -3.43 11.75
CA GLN A 323 37.71 -3.99 11.30
C GLN A 323 36.54 -3.51 12.18
N ASP A 324 36.18 -2.22 12.09
CA ASP A 324 35.07 -1.68 12.86
C ASP A 324 33.74 -2.04 12.18
N ASN A 325 33.10 -3.07 12.74
CA ASN A 325 31.88 -3.68 12.20
C ASN A 325 30.71 -2.67 12.12
N ALA A 326 30.77 -1.58 12.90
CA ALA A 326 29.75 -0.54 12.91
C ALA A 326 29.74 0.30 11.63
N ASP A 327 30.91 0.80 11.19
CA ASP A 327 31.02 1.68 10.02
C ASP A 327 30.70 0.94 8.73
N TYR A 328 31.14 -0.31 8.63
CA TYR A 328 30.79 -1.17 7.50
C TYR A 328 29.27 -1.43 7.42
N ARG A 329 28.60 -1.67 8.57
CA ARG A 329 27.13 -1.81 8.61
C ARG A 329 26.43 -0.52 8.24
N LEU A 330 26.94 0.63 8.68
CA LEU A 330 26.38 1.93 8.34
C LEU A 330 26.50 2.18 6.83
N PHE A 331 27.69 1.95 6.26
CA PHE A 331 27.91 2.02 4.82
C PHE A 331 26.95 1.12 4.03
N GLN A 332 26.76 -0.14 4.47
CA GLN A 332 25.81 -1.04 3.82
C GLN A 332 24.37 -0.53 3.88
N LYS A 333 23.95 0.11 4.99
CA LYS A 333 22.62 0.72 5.12
C LYS A 333 22.47 1.91 4.17
N THR A 334 23.45 2.81 4.14
CA THR A 334 23.45 3.98 3.24
C THR A 334 23.47 3.58 1.77
N LEU A 335 24.25 2.55 1.39
CA LEU A 335 24.29 2.05 0.02
C LEU A 335 22.95 1.45 -0.41
N LYS A 336 22.28 0.71 0.49
CA LYS A 336 20.92 0.20 0.24
C LYS A 336 19.92 1.34 0.03
N LEU A 337 20.06 2.42 0.79
CA LEU A 337 19.21 3.61 0.68
C LEU A 337 19.45 4.36 -0.65
N CYS A 338 20.72 4.60 -1.02
CA CYS A 338 21.10 5.17 -2.31
C CYS A 338 20.50 4.35 -3.48
N ARG A 339 20.64 3.02 -3.43
CA ARG A 339 20.03 2.11 -4.40
C ARG A 339 18.51 2.20 -4.39
N PHE A 340 17.87 2.35 -3.23
CA PHE A 340 16.43 2.52 -3.13
C PHE A 340 16.00 3.79 -3.88
N PHE A 341 16.62 4.94 -3.63
CA PHE A 341 16.26 6.19 -4.32
C PHE A 341 16.47 6.12 -5.83
N ALA A 342 17.58 5.51 -6.29
CA ALA A 342 17.80 5.31 -7.73
C ALA A 342 16.70 4.45 -8.38
N ASN A 343 16.27 3.38 -7.70
CA ASN A 343 15.16 2.54 -8.19
C ASN A 343 13.82 3.26 -8.14
N SER A 344 13.58 4.06 -7.10
CA SER A 344 12.40 4.91 -6.93
C SER A 344 12.30 5.95 -8.05
N LEU A 345 13.40 6.63 -8.38
CA LEU A 345 13.50 7.54 -9.52
C LEU A 345 13.23 6.81 -10.83
N LEU A 346 13.84 5.64 -11.05
CA LEU A 346 13.57 4.83 -12.24
C LEU A 346 12.10 4.41 -12.33
N HIS A 347 11.48 4.06 -11.20
CA HIS A 347 10.08 3.66 -11.14
C HIS A 347 9.13 4.82 -11.44
N TYR A 348 9.44 6.00 -10.92
CA TYR A 348 8.67 7.22 -11.17
C TYR A 348 8.82 7.74 -12.60
N THR A 349 10.06 7.77 -13.11
CA THR A 349 10.40 8.27 -14.47
C THR A 349 10.14 7.26 -15.57
N LYS A 350 10.10 5.95 -15.24
CA LYS A 350 9.36 5.02 -16.08
C LYS A 350 7.92 5.49 -16.05
N HIS A 351 7.58 6.28 -17.07
CA HIS A 351 6.30 6.16 -17.72
C HIS A 351 6.00 4.66 -17.70
N LYS A 352 4.93 4.24 -17.03
CA LYS A 352 4.41 2.89 -17.25
C LYS A 352 4.30 2.84 -18.77
N ARG A 353 5.26 2.19 -19.43
CA ARG A 353 5.07 1.66 -20.78
C ARG A 353 3.86 0.83 -20.54
N GLN A 354 2.71 1.38 -20.92
CA GLN A 354 1.46 1.03 -20.33
C GLN A 354 1.38 -0.49 -20.38
N LEU A 355 1.15 -1.11 -19.22
CA LEU A 355 1.02 -2.55 -19.12
C LEU A 355 -0.35 -2.89 -19.72
N TYR A 356 -0.51 -2.66 -21.01
CA TYR A 356 -1.58 -3.20 -21.80
C TYR A 356 -0.98 -4.33 -22.63
N THR A 357 -1.79 -5.36 -22.78
CA THR A 357 -1.50 -6.49 -23.65
C THR A 357 -2.44 -6.49 -24.83
N ARG A 358 -3.37 -5.53 -24.90
CA ARG A 358 -4.24 -5.30 -26.05
C ARG A 358 -4.53 -3.82 -26.24
N THR A 359 -4.52 -3.39 -27.49
CA THR A 359 -4.96 -2.06 -27.94
C THR A 359 -6.16 -2.25 -28.84
N SER A 360 -7.25 -1.51 -28.65
CA SER A 360 -8.38 -1.55 -29.57
C SER A 360 -7.94 -1.19 -31.01
N PRO A 361 -8.62 -1.69 -32.06
CA PRO A 361 -8.26 -1.39 -33.45
C PRO A 361 -8.22 0.12 -33.77
N ASN A 362 -8.93 0.93 -32.99
CA ASN A 362 -9.02 2.39 -33.14
C ASN A 362 -8.04 3.15 -32.23
N ASP A 363 -7.15 2.46 -31.51
CA ASP A 363 -6.21 3.00 -30.50
C ASP A 363 -6.86 3.83 -29.37
N GLN A 364 -8.17 3.67 -29.15
CA GLN A 364 -8.91 4.36 -28.07
C GLN A 364 -8.77 3.64 -26.72
N ASP A 365 -8.99 2.32 -26.70
CA ASP A 365 -8.95 1.53 -25.47
C ASP A 365 -7.69 0.65 -25.37
N ARG A 366 -7.19 0.48 -24.15
CA ARG A 366 -5.99 -0.33 -23.84
C ARG A 366 -6.26 -1.20 -22.62
N ASN A 367 -6.18 -2.52 -22.78
CA ASN A 367 -6.56 -3.50 -21.76
C ASN A 367 -5.41 -4.45 -21.41
N LEU A 368 -5.41 -4.99 -20.19
CA LEU A 368 -4.51 -6.05 -19.73
C LEU A 368 -5.28 -7.38 -19.64
N ILE A 369 -5.21 -8.18 -20.70
CA ILE A 369 -5.90 -9.48 -20.78
C ILE A 369 -4.94 -10.68 -20.80
N GLU A 370 -3.73 -10.50 -21.36
CA GLU A 370 -2.69 -11.54 -21.36
C GLU A 370 -2.01 -11.63 -20.00
N ASN A 371 -1.91 -12.85 -19.46
CA ASN A 371 -1.26 -13.13 -18.19
C ASN A 371 -0.30 -14.33 -18.31
N VAL A 372 0.87 -14.23 -17.69
CA VAL A 372 1.76 -15.39 -17.47
C VAL A 372 1.48 -15.93 -16.08
N LEU A 373 0.66 -16.98 -16.00
CA LEU A 373 0.36 -17.66 -14.74
C LEU A 373 1.55 -18.52 -14.32
N CYS A 374 1.94 -18.40 -13.06
CA CYS A 374 3.08 -19.11 -12.49
C CYS A 374 2.73 -19.60 -11.08
N SER A 375 3.10 -20.84 -10.74
CA SER A 375 2.88 -21.36 -9.40
C SER A 375 3.67 -20.56 -8.36
N GLN A 376 3.04 -20.31 -7.21
CA GLN A 376 3.58 -19.49 -6.10
C GLN A 376 5.00 -19.91 -5.69
N ARG A 377 5.30 -21.22 -5.75
CA ARG A 377 6.62 -21.79 -5.45
C ARG A 377 7.74 -21.18 -6.30
N TRP A 378 7.45 -20.77 -7.53
CA TRP A 378 8.44 -20.25 -8.48
C TRP A 378 8.49 -18.72 -8.50
N ARG A 379 7.76 -18.03 -7.61
CA ARG A 379 7.70 -16.56 -7.57
C ARG A 379 9.09 -15.92 -7.45
N SER A 380 9.98 -16.50 -6.65
CA SER A 380 11.36 -16.03 -6.47
C SER A 380 12.28 -16.27 -7.68
N TRP A 381 11.84 -17.06 -8.67
CA TRP A 381 12.61 -17.39 -9.87
C TRP A 381 12.29 -16.45 -11.04
N ILE A 382 11.22 -15.66 -10.93
CA ILE A 382 10.83 -14.67 -11.93
C ILE A 382 11.76 -13.46 -11.80
N GLN A 383 12.55 -13.18 -12.83
CA GLN A 383 13.44 -12.00 -12.86
C GLN A 383 12.71 -10.74 -13.30
N SER A 384 11.79 -10.85 -14.25
CA SER A 384 10.94 -9.74 -14.70
C SER A 384 9.81 -10.22 -15.58
N ALA A 385 8.67 -9.53 -15.59
CA ALA A 385 7.62 -9.64 -16.60
C ALA A 385 7.34 -8.25 -17.17
N LYS A 386 7.33 -8.10 -18.50
CA LYS A 386 7.17 -6.80 -19.18
C LYS A 386 6.44 -6.95 -20.50
N THR A 387 5.53 -6.03 -20.79
CA THR A 387 4.94 -5.86 -22.12
C THR A 387 5.93 -5.17 -23.06
N ARG A 388 5.81 -5.41 -24.37
CA ARG A 388 6.70 -4.85 -25.40
C ARG A 388 5.93 -4.06 -26.46
N PRO A 389 5.30 -2.89 -26.13
CA PRO A 389 4.48 -2.03 -27.01
C PRO A 389 4.98 -1.74 -28.44
N GLY A 390 6.29 -1.81 -28.68
CA GLY A 390 6.89 -1.50 -29.99
C GLY A 390 7.26 -2.72 -30.84
N ALA A 391 6.95 -3.94 -30.38
CA ALA A 391 7.19 -5.13 -31.18
C ALA A 391 6.03 -5.34 -32.16
N ALA A 392 6.32 -5.38 -33.46
CA ALA A 392 5.33 -5.62 -34.49
C ALA A 392 4.89 -7.10 -34.46
N CYS A 393 3.68 -7.33 -33.96
CA CYS A 393 3.11 -8.68 -33.81
C CYS A 393 2.01 -8.97 -34.85
N GLY A 394 1.66 -7.99 -35.69
CA GLY A 394 0.59 -8.10 -36.69
C GLY A 394 -0.81 -8.32 -36.08
N SER A 395 -1.01 -7.93 -34.82
CA SER A 395 -2.23 -8.14 -34.04
C SER A 395 -2.48 -6.93 -33.14
N ASP A 396 -3.74 -6.79 -32.68
CA ASP A 396 -4.16 -5.88 -31.61
C ASP A 396 -3.58 -6.26 -30.23
N HIS A 397 -2.91 -7.41 -30.11
CA HIS A 397 -2.21 -7.87 -28.91
C HIS A 397 -0.75 -7.41 -28.85
N GLN A 398 -0.29 -7.12 -27.62
CA GLN A 398 1.09 -6.77 -27.32
C GLN A 398 1.84 -7.94 -26.67
N LEU A 399 3.07 -8.19 -27.14
CA LEU A 399 3.94 -9.20 -26.55
C LEU A 399 4.19 -8.98 -25.05
N LEU A 400 3.88 -9.99 -24.25
CA LEU A 400 4.23 -10.09 -22.84
C LEU A 400 5.43 -11.04 -22.68
N VAL A 401 6.53 -10.53 -22.14
CA VAL A 401 7.77 -11.29 -21.97
C VAL A 401 8.08 -11.46 -20.49
N ALA A 402 8.11 -12.72 -20.03
CA ALA A 402 8.58 -13.09 -18.71
C ALA A 402 9.98 -13.72 -18.80
N LYS A 403 10.89 -13.24 -17.94
CA LYS A 403 12.26 -13.75 -17.82
C LYS A 403 12.39 -14.54 -16.53
N PHE A 404 12.83 -15.79 -16.64
CA PHE A 404 12.99 -16.71 -15.51
C PHE A 404 14.45 -17.07 -15.31
N ARG A 405 14.86 -17.28 -14.05
CA ARG A 405 16.19 -17.77 -13.69
C ARG A 405 16.21 -19.30 -13.59
N LEU A 406 15.94 -20.00 -14.69
CA LEU A 406 15.82 -21.46 -14.73
C LEU A 406 16.83 -22.09 -15.71
N LYS A 407 17.32 -23.29 -15.39
CA LYS A 407 18.05 -24.15 -16.36
C LYS A 407 17.13 -25.28 -16.79
N LEU A 408 16.74 -25.30 -18.06
CA LEU A 408 15.89 -26.34 -18.63
C LEU A 408 16.76 -27.47 -19.20
N LYS A 409 16.37 -28.73 -18.96
CA LYS A 409 17.00 -29.90 -19.59
C LYS A 409 16.26 -30.23 -20.88
N LYS A 410 16.98 -30.33 -21.99
CA LYS A 410 16.41 -30.86 -23.24
C LYS A 410 16.11 -32.34 -23.05
N VAL A 411 14.86 -32.75 -23.23
CA VAL A 411 14.48 -34.16 -23.24
C VAL A 411 14.88 -34.72 -24.61
N GLY A 412 15.80 -35.69 -24.64
CA GLY A 412 16.13 -36.43 -25.85
C GLY A 412 15.04 -37.47 -26.16
N GLU A 413 14.78 -37.73 -27.43
CA GLU A 413 13.94 -38.86 -27.84
C GLU A 413 14.64 -40.16 -27.43
N THR A 414 14.02 -40.89 -26.50
CA THR A 414 14.50 -42.22 -26.12
C THR A 414 13.86 -43.24 -27.06
N THR A 415 14.62 -43.76 -28.02
CA THR A 415 14.26 -44.99 -28.73
C THR A 415 14.38 -46.14 -27.73
N GLY A 416 13.27 -46.50 -27.08
CA GLY A 416 13.25 -47.66 -26.19
C GLY A 416 13.60 -48.96 -26.94
N PRO A 417 14.21 -49.96 -26.28
CA PRO A 417 14.56 -51.23 -26.93
C PRO A 417 13.32 -51.93 -27.49
N VAL A 418 13.39 -52.37 -28.74
CA VAL A 418 12.32 -53.09 -29.43
C VAL A 418 12.23 -54.52 -28.86
N ARG A 419 11.06 -54.89 -28.31
CA ARG A 419 10.81 -56.22 -27.70
C ARG A 419 10.26 -57.21 -28.73
N ASP A 420 10.57 -58.49 -28.56
CA ASP A 420 10.04 -59.57 -29.41
C ASP A 420 8.56 -59.87 -29.09
N ASP A 421 7.79 -60.30 -30.09
CA ASP A 421 6.38 -60.63 -29.93
C ASP A 421 6.18 -62.10 -29.58
N LEU A 422 6.24 -62.38 -28.27
CA LEU A 422 6.10 -63.74 -27.73
C LEU A 422 4.69 -64.35 -27.90
N ASN A 423 3.72 -63.58 -28.38
CA ASN A 423 2.35 -64.07 -28.61
C ASN A 423 2.22 -64.84 -29.94
N GLN A 424 3.21 -64.75 -30.84
CA GLN A 424 3.24 -65.44 -32.13
C GLN A 424 4.63 -66.05 -32.37
N ILE A 425 4.93 -67.16 -31.69
CA ILE A 425 6.17 -67.91 -31.91
C ILE A 425 5.96 -68.86 -33.09
N PRO A 426 6.68 -68.69 -34.22
CA PRO A 426 6.52 -69.55 -35.39
C PRO A 426 7.04 -70.97 -35.13
N TYR A 427 6.47 -71.96 -35.83
CA TYR A 427 6.96 -73.34 -35.74
C TYR A 427 8.43 -73.47 -36.17
N GLU A 428 8.90 -72.62 -37.10
CA GLU A 428 10.30 -72.62 -37.53
C GLU A 428 11.28 -72.34 -36.38
N TYR A 429 10.89 -71.56 -35.36
CA TYR A 429 11.73 -71.31 -34.19
C TYR A 429 12.04 -72.62 -33.45
N THR A 430 11.01 -73.43 -33.19
CA THR A 430 11.15 -74.71 -32.50
C THR A 430 12.02 -75.69 -33.29
N VAL A 431 11.87 -75.72 -34.62
CA VAL A 431 12.69 -76.56 -35.50
C VAL A 431 14.15 -76.11 -35.48
N GLU A 432 14.43 -74.81 -35.61
CA GLU A 432 15.80 -74.30 -35.65
C GLU A 432 16.52 -74.51 -34.31
N VAL A 433 15.83 -74.29 -33.19
CA VAL A 433 16.37 -74.59 -31.85
C VAL A 433 16.68 -76.09 -31.72
N THR A 434 15.73 -76.97 -32.07
CA THR A 434 15.90 -78.42 -31.94
C THR A 434 17.06 -78.95 -32.80
N ASN A 435 17.20 -78.46 -34.03
CA ASN A 435 18.29 -78.86 -34.93
C ASN A 435 19.65 -78.42 -34.39
N ARG A 436 19.77 -77.19 -33.87
CA ARG A 436 21.02 -76.69 -33.27
C ARG A 436 21.41 -77.45 -32.00
N PHE A 437 20.43 -77.83 -31.18
CA PHE A 437 20.69 -78.67 -30.00
C PHE A 437 21.13 -80.08 -30.36
N ARG A 438 20.54 -80.70 -31.39
CA ARG A 438 20.95 -82.05 -31.85
C ARG A 438 22.33 -82.08 -32.49
N GLY A 439 22.74 -80.99 -33.14
CA GLY A 439 24.07 -80.87 -33.77
C GLY A 439 25.19 -80.52 -32.79
N SER A 440 24.89 -80.30 -31.51
CA SER A 440 25.86 -79.84 -30.50
C SER A 440 26.26 -80.99 -29.55
N ASP A 441 27.56 -81.28 -29.42
CA ASP A 441 28.07 -82.31 -28.49
C ASP A 441 28.17 -81.73 -27.06
N LEU A 442 27.03 -81.72 -26.36
CA LEU A 442 26.85 -81.02 -25.08
C LEU A 442 27.31 -81.81 -23.85
N VAL A 443 27.69 -83.09 -24.01
CA VAL A 443 27.96 -84.01 -22.89
C VAL A 443 29.35 -83.80 -22.25
N LYS A 444 30.27 -83.09 -22.92
CA LYS A 444 31.66 -82.92 -22.46
C LYS A 444 32.00 -81.54 -21.90
N ARG A 445 31.05 -80.60 -21.80
CA ARG A 445 31.32 -79.19 -21.43
C ARG A 445 31.05 -78.89 -19.95
N VAL A 446 31.79 -77.93 -19.41
CA VAL A 446 31.66 -77.42 -18.03
C VAL A 446 30.36 -76.61 -17.91
N PRO A 447 29.64 -76.61 -16.76
CA PRO A 447 28.29 -76.05 -16.66
C PRO A 447 28.09 -74.62 -17.16
N GLU A 448 29.04 -73.70 -16.94
CA GLU A 448 28.87 -72.30 -17.36
C GLU A 448 29.09 -72.05 -18.85
N GLU A 449 29.94 -72.86 -19.47
CA GLU A 449 30.10 -72.84 -20.93
C GLU A 449 28.86 -73.44 -21.60
N LEU A 450 28.31 -74.50 -21.00
CA LEU A 450 27.06 -75.12 -21.46
C LEU A 450 25.89 -74.13 -21.36
N TRP A 451 25.76 -73.41 -20.25
CA TRP A 451 24.69 -72.42 -20.07
C TRP A 451 24.79 -71.25 -21.04
N THR A 452 26.01 -70.79 -21.32
CA THR A 452 26.25 -69.72 -22.30
C THR A 452 25.89 -70.16 -23.71
N GLU A 453 26.27 -71.38 -24.11
CA GLU A 453 25.94 -71.95 -25.41
C GLU A 453 24.41 -72.14 -25.58
N VAL A 454 23.75 -72.73 -24.58
CA VAL A 454 22.28 -72.90 -24.56
C VAL A 454 21.59 -71.55 -24.75
N ARG A 455 22.02 -70.53 -24.02
CA ARG A 455 21.45 -69.18 -24.10
C ARG A 455 21.66 -68.57 -25.48
N ASN A 456 22.85 -68.71 -26.05
CA ASN A 456 23.16 -68.17 -27.38
C ASN A 456 22.31 -68.84 -28.46
N ILE A 457 22.18 -70.17 -28.44
CA ILE A 457 21.34 -70.92 -29.39
C ILE A 457 19.89 -70.41 -29.33
N ILE A 458 19.34 -70.28 -28.13
CA ILE A 458 17.96 -69.81 -27.91
C ILE A 458 17.78 -68.37 -28.38
N GLN A 459 18.71 -67.48 -28.03
CA GLN A 459 18.61 -66.05 -28.33
C GLN A 459 18.83 -65.75 -29.81
N GLU A 460 19.77 -66.42 -30.47
CA GLU A 460 20.01 -66.26 -31.91
C GLU A 460 18.85 -66.81 -32.72
N ALA A 461 18.34 -67.98 -32.37
CA ALA A 461 17.16 -68.53 -33.03
C ALA A 461 15.96 -67.59 -32.86
N ALA A 462 15.80 -66.99 -31.68
CA ALA A 462 14.70 -66.07 -31.39
C ALA A 462 14.83 -64.79 -32.22
N ASN A 463 16.03 -64.20 -32.26
CA ASN A 463 16.30 -63.00 -33.06
C ASN A 463 16.08 -63.21 -34.56
N LYS A 464 16.32 -64.43 -35.06
CA LYS A 464 16.20 -64.77 -36.47
C LYS A 464 14.76 -65.05 -36.89
N THR A 465 13.96 -65.65 -36.01
CA THR A 465 12.65 -66.23 -36.39
C THR A 465 11.45 -65.56 -35.72
N ILE A 466 11.60 -64.95 -34.54
CA ILE A 466 10.48 -64.32 -33.82
C ILE A 466 10.31 -62.87 -34.28
N PRO A 467 9.11 -62.45 -34.71
CA PRO A 467 8.86 -61.07 -35.11
C PRO A 467 8.95 -60.09 -33.94
N LYS A 468 9.42 -58.87 -34.22
CA LYS A 468 9.52 -57.76 -33.25
C LYS A 468 8.15 -57.08 -33.06
N LYS A 469 7.79 -56.68 -31.83
CA LYS A 469 6.59 -55.85 -31.59
C LYS A 469 6.70 -54.49 -32.28
N LYS A 470 5.69 -54.12 -33.05
CA LYS A 470 5.57 -52.78 -33.65
C LYS A 470 5.46 -51.74 -32.52
N GLN A 471 6.31 -50.71 -32.55
CA GLN A 471 6.20 -49.59 -31.61
C GLN A 471 4.91 -48.80 -31.89
N CYS A 472 4.00 -48.73 -30.92
CA CYS A 472 2.96 -47.71 -30.92
C CYS A 472 3.61 -46.36 -30.64
N LYS A 473 3.52 -45.41 -31.59
CA LYS A 473 3.91 -44.02 -31.35
C LYS A 473 3.12 -43.50 -30.14
N LYS A 474 3.82 -42.98 -29.13
CA LYS A 474 3.17 -42.34 -27.97
C LYS A 474 2.27 -41.20 -28.47
N ALA A 475 1.10 -41.05 -27.84
CA ALA A 475 0.13 -40.02 -28.17
C ALA A 475 0.78 -38.62 -28.15
N ILE A 476 0.43 -37.82 -29.15
CA ILE A 476 0.81 -36.41 -29.25
C ILE A 476 0.12 -35.66 -28.10
N CYS A 477 0.88 -34.92 -27.28
CA CYS A 477 0.39 -34.21 -26.08
C CYS A 477 -0.62 -33.07 -26.35
N LEU A 478 -0.98 -32.80 -27.60
CA LEU A 478 -1.94 -31.76 -27.97
C LEU A 478 -3.06 -32.40 -28.80
N SER A 479 -4.31 -32.21 -28.37
CA SER A 479 -5.46 -32.62 -29.17
C SER A 479 -5.52 -31.79 -30.44
N LYS A 480 -5.98 -32.39 -31.54
CA LYS A 480 -6.18 -31.67 -32.81
C LYS A 480 -7.20 -30.55 -32.70
N ASP A 481 -8.05 -30.57 -31.67
CA ASP A 481 -9.03 -29.53 -31.38
C ASP A 481 -8.39 -28.25 -30.84
N ALA A 482 -7.13 -28.28 -30.39
CA ALA A 482 -6.40 -27.07 -29.99
C ALA A 482 -5.97 -26.19 -31.18
N PHE A 483 -6.14 -26.68 -32.42
CA PHE A 483 -5.80 -25.98 -33.66
C PHE A 483 -7.03 -25.57 -34.50
N LYS A 484 -8.23 -25.75 -33.96
CA LYS A 484 -9.47 -25.15 -34.48
C LYS A 484 -9.77 -23.90 -33.67
#